data_AF-A0A7C1VBA9-F1
#
_entry.id   AF-A0A7C1VBA9-F1
#
_cell.length_a   1.000
_cell.length_b   1.000
_cell.length_c   1.000
_cell.angle_alpha   90.00
_cell.angle_beta   90.00
_cell.angle_gamma   90.00
#
_symmetry.space_group_name_H-M   'P 1'
#
loop_
_entity.id
_entity.type
_entity.pdbx_description
1 polymer ?
#
loop_
_entity_poly.entity_id
_entity_poly.type
_entity_poly.pdbx_seq_one_letter_code
_entity_poly.pdbx_strand_id
1 'polypeptide(L)'
;MKTKSFIALTAVMAAIFIVQLTSNDYNNYHPEFYKNKYSFGAAYAYPPAVGILSNSKNCISCHTNNGPWKNDGKIIIDILDRETKKSFKQPDGSFLIETKRGEQLTVLTVIGRKKDDSIAAPYRNAWLYIDPSTIGANSLSKFAPGWDVNLSISCRLVGDNLPGYENADITSLPMTIQPTNNAEDADIQLQVMLTKGESVKGNAQEGMLGNYFEKKVKLVVK
;
A
#
# COMPACT_ATOMS: atom_id res chain seq x y z
N MET A 1 62.71 10.79 -27.85
CA MET A 1 61.23 10.74 -27.74
C MET A 1 60.69 9.65 -26.80
N LYS A 2 61.42 8.57 -26.46
CA LYS A 2 60.88 7.44 -25.69
C LYS A 2 60.75 7.66 -24.18
N THR A 3 61.56 8.52 -23.56
CA THR A 3 61.56 8.74 -22.10
C THR A 3 60.37 9.59 -21.63
N LYS A 4 59.95 10.59 -22.44
CA LYS A 4 58.80 11.44 -22.12
C LYS A 4 57.47 10.66 -22.20
N SER A 5 57.37 9.70 -23.12
CA SER A 5 56.21 8.82 -23.24
C SER A 5 56.10 7.81 -22.09
N PHE A 6 57.24 7.31 -21.58
CA PHE A 6 57.25 6.43 -20.41
C PHE A 6 56.79 7.14 -19.14
N ILE A 7 57.28 8.36 -18.91
CA ILE A 7 56.89 9.18 -17.75
C ILE A 7 55.39 9.50 -17.78
N ALA A 8 54.87 9.84 -18.96
CA ALA A 8 53.44 10.09 -19.16
C ALA A 8 52.60 8.83 -18.87
N LEU A 9 53.03 7.66 -19.33
CA LEU A 9 52.30 6.40 -19.12
C LEU A 9 52.31 5.97 -17.65
N THR A 10 53.43 6.14 -16.94
CA THR A 10 53.50 5.88 -15.49
C THR A 10 52.64 6.84 -14.66
N ALA A 11 52.53 8.10 -15.07
CA ALA A 11 51.68 9.07 -14.40
C ALA A 11 50.18 8.75 -14.57
N VAL A 12 49.79 8.29 -15.77
CA VAL A 12 48.39 7.88 -16.05
C VAL A 12 48.03 6.60 -15.30
N MET A 13 48.92 5.61 -15.25
CA MET A 13 48.69 4.36 -14.50
C MET A 13 48.61 4.62 -12.98
N ALA A 14 49.44 5.52 -12.44
CA ALA A 14 49.36 5.93 -11.04
C ALA A 14 48.04 6.66 -10.72
N ALA A 15 47.56 7.50 -11.64
CA ALA A 15 46.27 8.18 -11.48
C ALA A 15 45.09 7.20 -11.47
N ILE A 16 45.09 6.17 -12.33
CA ILE A 16 44.05 5.13 -12.36
C ILE A 16 44.06 4.30 -11.07
N PHE A 17 45.25 3.96 -10.55
CA PHE A 17 45.39 3.18 -9.33
C PHE A 17 44.95 3.97 -8.08
N ILE A 18 45.18 5.29 -8.05
CA ILE A 18 44.70 6.17 -6.97
C ILE A 18 43.16 6.29 -7.00
N VAL A 19 42.55 6.38 -8.19
CA VAL A 19 41.09 6.39 -8.33
C VAL A 19 40.45 5.08 -7.86
N GLN A 20 41.11 3.95 -8.07
CA GLN A 20 40.64 2.64 -7.57
C GLN A 20 40.85 2.44 -6.06
N LEU A 21 41.89 3.05 -5.47
CA LEU A 21 42.13 3.01 -4.02
C LEU A 21 41.22 3.96 -3.22
N THR A 22 40.66 5.00 -3.86
CA THR A 22 39.67 5.89 -3.25
C THR A 22 38.23 5.48 -3.54
N SER A 23 37.97 4.64 -4.55
CA SER A 23 36.70 3.93 -4.71
C SER A 23 36.64 2.74 -3.75
N ASN A 24 36.56 3.04 -2.46
CA ASN A 24 36.27 2.04 -1.45
C ASN A 24 34.79 1.69 -1.58
N ASP A 25 34.51 0.55 -2.23
CA ASP A 25 33.18 -0.08 -2.35
C ASP A 25 32.73 -0.70 -0.99
N TYR A 26 32.91 0.06 0.08
CA TYR A 26 32.33 -0.19 1.40
C TYR A 26 31.49 1.02 1.75
N ASN A 27 30.23 1.00 1.26
CA ASN A 27 29.03 1.56 1.91
C ASN A 27 27.93 1.75 0.85
N ASN A 28 27.33 0.65 0.39
CA ASN A 28 26.06 0.70 -0.34
C ASN A 28 24.85 1.02 0.56
N TYR A 29 25.09 1.55 1.77
CA TYR A 29 24.06 2.11 2.62
C TYR A 29 24.47 3.48 3.14
N HIS A 30 23.51 4.38 3.01
CA HIS A 30 23.57 5.81 3.22
C HIS A 30 23.78 6.18 4.72
N PRO A 31 24.83 6.94 5.08
CA PRO A 31 25.15 7.30 6.48
C PRO A 31 24.07 8.11 7.23
N GLU A 32 23.12 8.72 6.51
CA GLU A 32 22.03 9.52 7.06
C GLU A 32 21.01 8.75 7.92
N PHE A 33 21.03 7.42 7.90
CA PHE A 33 20.20 6.60 8.81
C PHE A 33 20.76 6.48 10.24
N TYR A 34 21.94 7.05 10.52
CA TYR A 34 22.60 6.89 11.82
C TYR A 34 22.32 7.99 12.85
N LYS A 35 21.70 9.11 12.47
CA LYS A 35 21.28 10.15 13.43
C LYS A 35 20.11 10.94 12.86
N ASN A 36 18.96 10.91 13.53
CA ASN A 36 17.88 11.84 13.19
C ASN A 36 17.33 12.53 14.45
N LYS A 37 17.95 13.66 14.80
CA LYS A 37 17.26 14.82 15.37
C LYS A 37 16.85 15.65 14.14
N TYR A 38 15.56 15.97 14.02
CA TYR A 38 14.88 16.57 12.85
C TYR A 38 14.30 15.58 11.82
N SER A 39 13.37 14.77 12.34
CA SER A 39 12.14 14.28 11.70
C SER A 39 11.80 14.87 10.31
N PHE A 40 12.34 14.28 9.25
CA PHE A 40 11.61 14.12 8.00
C PHE A 40 10.73 12.89 8.16
N GLY A 41 9.43 13.04 7.92
CA GLY A 41 8.44 12.00 8.13
C GLY A 41 8.83 10.72 7.40
N ALA A 42 9.36 9.76 8.15
CA ALA A 42 9.35 8.37 7.74
C ALA A 42 7.91 8.08 7.33
N ALA A 43 7.70 7.55 6.12
CA ALA A 43 6.41 6.99 5.79
C ALA A 43 6.16 5.89 6.84
N TYR A 44 5.36 6.20 7.86
CA TYR A 44 4.84 5.30 8.90
C TYR A 44 3.84 4.30 8.29
N ALA A 45 4.13 3.85 7.07
CA ALA A 45 3.28 3.04 6.23
C ALA A 45 4.09 1.81 5.85
N TYR A 46 4.06 0.78 6.70
CA TYR A 46 4.39 -0.56 6.27
C TYR A 46 3.11 -1.12 5.66
N PRO A 47 2.95 -1.14 4.32
CA PRO A 47 1.77 -1.74 3.74
C PRO A 47 1.71 -3.22 4.16
N PRO A 48 0.54 -3.76 4.47
CA PRO A 48 0.39 -5.16 4.88
C PRO A 48 0.80 -6.06 3.70
N ALA A 49 1.98 -6.67 3.77
CA ALA A 49 2.49 -7.58 2.73
C ALA A 49 1.82 -8.97 2.76
N VAL A 50 0.51 -9.00 2.98
CA VAL A 50 -0.29 -10.23 3.06
C VAL A 50 -0.29 -10.94 1.72
N GLY A 51 0.05 -12.22 1.72
CA GLY A 51 -0.07 -13.06 0.54
C GLY A 51 0.97 -12.79 -0.55
N ILE A 52 1.63 -11.61 -0.55
CA ILE A 52 2.64 -11.22 -1.55
C ILE A 52 3.89 -12.09 -1.43
N LEU A 53 4.39 -12.30 -0.21
CA LEU A 53 5.62 -13.05 0.06
C LEU A 53 5.37 -14.38 0.79
N SER A 54 4.12 -14.70 1.11
CA SER A 54 3.76 -15.87 1.92
C SER A 54 2.39 -16.44 1.53
N ASN A 55 2.01 -17.55 2.15
CA ASN A 55 0.67 -18.14 2.04
C ASN A 55 -0.36 -17.51 2.99
N SER A 56 -0.02 -16.39 3.64
CA SER A 56 -0.91 -15.71 4.58
C SER A 56 -2.14 -15.17 3.84
N LYS A 57 -3.33 -15.60 4.25
CA LYS A 57 -4.59 -15.24 3.57
C LYS A 57 -5.04 -13.81 3.83
N ASN A 58 -4.75 -13.30 5.02
CA ASN A 58 -5.15 -11.97 5.45
C ASN A 58 -4.23 -11.40 6.54
N CYS A 59 -4.47 -10.14 6.89
CA CYS A 59 -3.70 -9.38 7.87
C CYS A 59 -3.68 -10.01 9.27
N ILE A 60 -4.68 -10.84 9.62
CA ILE A 60 -4.80 -11.44 10.95
C ILE A 60 -3.73 -12.50 11.22
N SER A 61 -3.03 -12.94 10.17
CA SER A 61 -1.87 -13.82 10.29
C SER A 61 -0.73 -13.17 11.06
N CYS A 62 -0.62 -11.83 10.99
CA CYS A 62 0.46 -11.06 11.62
C CYS A 62 -0.03 -10.05 12.66
N HIS A 63 -1.32 -9.69 12.63
CA HIS A 63 -1.87 -8.65 13.49
C HIS A 63 -3.11 -9.11 14.26
N THR A 64 -3.23 -8.60 15.48
CA THR A 64 -4.35 -8.90 16.37
C THR A 64 -5.59 -8.08 15.97
N ASN A 65 -6.78 -8.70 16.06
CA ASN A 65 -8.08 -8.04 15.88
C ASN A 65 -8.70 -7.68 17.25
N ASN A 66 -8.06 -6.76 17.97
CA ASN A 66 -8.38 -6.38 19.36
C ASN A 66 -8.79 -4.90 19.53
N GLY A 67 -8.91 -4.16 18.43
CA GLY A 67 -9.28 -2.75 18.47
C GLY A 67 -10.76 -2.54 18.82
N PRO A 68 -11.13 -1.32 19.25
CA PRO A 68 -12.49 -0.97 19.66
C PRO A 68 -13.44 -0.69 18.49
N TRP A 69 -12.95 -0.68 17.24
CA TRP A 69 -13.72 -0.29 16.06
C TRP A 69 -14.56 -1.46 15.58
N LYS A 70 -15.80 -1.54 16.08
CA LYS A 70 -16.78 -2.56 15.68
C LYS A 70 -17.55 -2.11 14.44
N ASN A 71 -18.19 -3.05 13.76
CA ASN A 71 -19.09 -2.77 12.64
C ASN A 71 -20.45 -2.26 13.14
N ASP A 72 -20.45 -1.06 13.72
CA ASP A 72 -21.58 -0.38 14.38
C ASP A 72 -22.23 0.71 13.48
N GLY A 73 -21.98 0.65 12.17
CA GLY A 73 -22.44 1.67 11.21
C GLY A 73 -21.64 2.98 11.24
N LYS A 74 -20.62 3.10 12.10
CA LYS A 74 -19.70 4.25 12.09
C LYS A 74 -18.44 3.99 11.25
N ILE A 75 -18.14 2.73 10.92
CA ILE A 75 -17.04 2.36 10.04
C ILE A 75 -17.37 2.72 8.59
N ILE A 76 -16.42 3.36 7.93
CA ILE A 76 -16.49 3.74 6.53
C ILE A 76 -15.51 2.86 5.78
N ILE A 77 -16.03 2.06 4.87
CA ILE A 77 -15.28 1.35 3.84
C ILE A 77 -16.13 1.50 2.58
N ASP A 78 -15.63 2.26 1.63
CA ASP A 78 -16.33 2.59 0.39
C ASP A 78 -15.36 2.66 -0.80
N ILE A 79 -15.91 2.46 -1.99
CA ILE A 79 -15.22 2.63 -3.26
C ILE A 79 -16.09 3.57 -4.08
N LEU A 80 -15.57 4.76 -4.37
CA LEU A 80 -16.29 5.80 -5.11
C LEU A 80 -15.72 5.94 -6.50
N ASP A 81 -16.55 6.25 -7.47
CA ASP A 81 -16.09 6.79 -8.74
C ASP A 81 -15.41 8.15 -8.50
N ARG A 82 -14.22 8.36 -9.06
CA ARG A 82 -13.45 9.58 -8.79
C ARG A 82 -14.15 10.83 -9.29
N GLU A 83 -14.84 10.78 -10.42
CA GLU A 83 -15.41 11.98 -11.05
C GLU A 83 -16.77 12.30 -10.44
N THR A 84 -17.65 11.31 -10.36
CA THR A 84 -19.04 11.47 -9.91
C THR A 84 -19.22 11.36 -8.40
N LYS A 85 -18.21 10.84 -7.68
CA LYS A 85 -18.27 10.48 -6.24
C LYS A 85 -19.36 9.46 -5.90
N LYS A 86 -19.95 8.81 -6.89
CA LYS A 86 -20.96 7.77 -6.68
C LYS A 86 -20.30 6.53 -6.11
N SER A 87 -20.89 5.97 -5.06
CA SER A 87 -20.44 4.70 -4.49
C SER A 87 -20.77 3.53 -5.43
N PHE A 88 -19.82 2.61 -5.56
CA PHE A 88 -19.99 1.30 -6.22
C PHE A 88 -20.63 0.26 -5.29
N LYS A 89 -20.93 0.63 -4.05
CA LYS A 89 -21.48 -0.27 -3.03
C LYS A 89 -22.88 -0.75 -3.41
N GLN A 90 -23.07 -2.06 -3.30
CA GLN A 90 -24.33 -2.74 -3.53
C GLN A 90 -25.14 -2.84 -2.21
N PRO A 91 -26.46 -3.14 -2.27
CA PRO A 91 -27.30 -3.25 -1.07
C PRO A 91 -26.83 -4.29 -0.04
N ASP A 92 -26.14 -5.34 -0.49
CA ASP A 92 -25.55 -6.38 0.38
C ASP A 92 -24.20 -5.96 1.00
N GLY A 93 -23.71 -4.75 0.67
CA GLY A 93 -22.45 -4.20 1.15
C GLY A 93 -21.21 -4.68 0.40
N SER A 94 -21.38 -5.46 -0.69
CA SER A 94 -20.32 -5.70 -1.69
C SER A 94 -20.14 -4.49 -2.60
N PHE A 95 -19.18 -4.56 -3.52
CA PHE A 95 -18.95 -3.54 -4.54
C PHE A 95 -18.99 -4.15 -5.93
N LEU A 96 -19.54 -3.43 -6.90
CA LEU A 96 -19.54 -3.80 -8.31
C LEU A 96 -18.86 -2.68 -9.11
N ILE A 97 -17.75 -3.01 -9.76
CA ILE A 97 -17.01 -2.09 -10.62
C ILE A 97 -17.06 -2.65 -12.04
N GLU A 98 -17.61 -1.86 -12.96
CA GLU A 98 -17.79 -2.25 -14.35
C GLU A 98 -17.10 -1.23 -15.26
N THR A 99 -16.26 -1.71 -16.17
CA THR A 99 -15.62 -0.83 -17.16
C THR A 99 -15.31 -1.61 -18.45
N LYS A 100 -15.16 -0.90 -19.56
CA LYS A 100 -14.93 -1.52 -20.86
C LYS A 100 -13.47 -1.95 -21.01
N ARG A 101 -13.26 -2.98 -21.83
CA ARG A 101 -11.91 -3.42 -22.22
C ARG A 101 -11.07 -2.24 -22.74
N GLY A 102 -9.89 -2.05 -22.16
CA GLY A 102 -8.98 -0.96 -22.50
C GLY A 102 -9.34 0.41 -21.94
N GLU A 103 -10.45 0.58 -21.22
CA GLU A 103 -10.84 1.84 -20.59
C GLU A 103 -10.26 1.94 -19.17
N GLN A 104 -9.70 3.11 -18.84
CA GLN A 104 -9.23 3.38 -17.48
C GLN A 104 -10.36 3.92 -16.63
N LEU A 105 -10.60 3.27 -15.50
CA LEU A 105 -11.49 3.77 -14.46
C LEU A 105 -10.67 4.14 -13.23
N THR A 106 -10.82 5.37 -12.75
CA THR A 106 -10.21 5.79 -11.48
C THR A 106 -11.25 5.82 -10.38
N VAL A 107 -10.98 5.08 -9.31
CA VAL A 107 -11.83 4.98 -8.12
C VAL A 107 -11.12 5.56 -6.90
N LEU A 108 -11.87 6.02 -5.91
CA LEU A 108 -11.38 6.41 -4.59
C LEU A 108 -11.68 5.31 -3.60
N THR A 109 -10.64 4.74 -2.97
CA THR A 109 -10.83 3.86 -1.81
C THR A 109 -10.92 4.73 -0.56
N VAL A 110 -12.09 4.76 0.06
CA VAL A 110 -12.39 5.60 1.23
C VAL A 110 -12.53 4.71 2.46
N ILE A 111 -11.64 4.89 3.42
CA ILE A 111 -11.60 4.09 4.66
C ILE A 111 -11.51 5.02 5.85
N GLY A 112 -12.25 4.73 6.91
CA GLY A 112 -12.15 5.49 8.15
C GLY A 112 -13.32 5.26 9.09
N ARG A 113 -13.60 6.26 9.90
CA ARG A 113 -14.69 6.21 10.87
C ARG A 113 -15.35 7.58 11.00
N LYS A 114 -16.67 7.59 11.18
CA LYS A 114 -17.40 8.80 11.61
C LYS A 114 -16.86 9.28 12.96
N LYS A 115 -16.78 10.59 13.13
CA LYS A 115 -16.35 11.19 14.40
C LYS A 115 -17.27 10.74 15.53
N ASP A 116 -16.67 10.40 16.66
CA ASP A 116 -17.33 9.79 17.81
C ASP A 116 -16.55 10.16 19.07
N ASP A 117 -17.21 10.82 20.01
CA ASP A 117 -16.56 11.27 21.26
C ASP A 117 -16.23 10.09 22.19
N SER A 118 -16.85 8.93 22.00
CA SER A 118 -16.67 7.76 22.87
C SER A 118 -15.51 6.85 22.46
N ILE A 119 -15.17 6.81 21.17
CA ILE A 119 -14.12 5.94 20.63
C ILE A 119 -13.32 6.74 19.61
N ALA A 120 -12.06 7.00 19.94
CA ALA A 120 -11.15 7.67 19.03
C ALA A 120 -11.02 6.92 17.70
N ALA A 121 -10.93 7.67 16.60
CA ALA A 121 -10.67 7.14 15.27
C ALA A 121 -9.38 6.30 15.20
N PRO A 122 -9.29 5.36 14.23
CA PRO A 122 -8.01 4.74 13.90
C PRO A 122 -7.00 5.82 13.48
N TYR A 123 -5.73 5.56 13.77
CA TYR A 123 -4.64 6.46 13.40
C TYR A 123 -4.14 6.17 11.98
N ARG A 124 -4.11 4.89 11.60
CA ARG A 124 -3.70 4.41 10.28
C ARG A 124 -4.72 3.43 9.74
N ASN A 125 -4.94 3.52 8.43
CA ASN A 125 -5.69 2.55 7.65
C ASN A 125 -4.74 1.90 6.66
N ALA A 126 -4.84 0.59 6.54
CA ALA A 126 -4.21 -0.15 5.46
C ALA A 126 -5.26 -0.94 4.69
N TRP A 127 -5.01 -1.13 3.40
CA TRP A 127 -5.86 -1.97 2.58
C TRP A 127 -5.07 -2.68 1.49
N LEU A 128 -5.65 -3.78 1.03
CA LEU A 128 -5.19 -4.58 -0.09
C LEU A 128 -6.41 -5.05 -0.89
N TYR A 129 -6.36 -4.85 -2.19
CA TYR A 129 -7.22 -5.53 -3.14
C TYR A 129 -6.53 -6.82 -3.58
N ILE A 130 -7.17 -7.95 -3.31
CA ILE A 130 -6.61 -9.27 -3.57
C ILE A 130 -7.60 -10.18 -4.26
N ASP A 131 -7.18 -10.78 -5.37
CA ASP A 131 -7.79 -11.98 -5.93
C ASP A 131 -7.34 -13.18 -5.07
N PRO A 132 -8.26 -13.84 -4.33
CA PRO A 132 -7.89 -14.94 -3.45
C PRO A 132 -7.24 -16.13 -4.15
N SER A 133 -7.49 -16.31 -5.46
CA SER A 133 -6.87 -17.39 -6.26
C SER A 133 -5.37 -17.19 -6.47
N THR A 134 -4.86 -15.98 -6.27
CA THR A 134 -3.44 -15.62 -6.45
C THR A 134 -2.59 -15.80 -5.18
N ILE A 135 -3.23 -16.11 -4.04
CA ILE A 135 -2.55 -16.35 -2.76
C ILE A 135 -1.75 -17.66 -2.85
N GLY A 136 -0.46 -17.59 -2.49
CA GLY A 136 0.46 -18.73 -2.58
C GLY A 136 0.96 -19.05 -4.00
N ALA A 137 0.50 -18.31 -5.01
CA ALA A 137 1.09 -18.35 -6.34
C ALA A 137 2.35 -17.47 -6.44
N ASN A 138 3.23 -17.75 -7.39
CA ASN A 138 4.46 -16.98 -7.66
C ASN A 138 4.22 -15.61 -8.34
N SER A 139 2.98 -15.10 -8.33
CA SER A 139 2.65 -13.80 -8.91
C SER A 139 3.11 -12.65 -8.02
N LEU A 140 3.76 -11.64 -8.62
CA LEU A 140 4.17 -10.40 -7.96
C LEU A 140 2.99 -9.47 -7.66
N SER A 141 1.92 -9.53 -8.46
CA SER A 141 0.65 -8.88 -8.18
C SER A 141 -0.34 -9.87 -7.58
N LYS A 142 -1.08 -9.45 -6.57
CA LYS A 142 -2.19 -10.21 -6.01
C LYS A 142 -3.55 -9.69 -6.45
N PHE A 143 -3.57 -8.74 -7.38
CA PHE A 143 -4.80 -8.26 -7.99
C PHE A 143 -5.32 -9.25 -9.05
N ALA A 144 -6.52 -9.01 -9.58
CA ALA A 144 -7.15 -9.85 -10.60
C ALA A 144 -6.27 -9.99 -11.85
N PRO A 145 -5.97 -11.22 -12.32
CA PRO A 145 -5.26 -11.45 -13.57
C PRO A 145 -5.93 -10.76 -14.77
N GLY A 146 -5.12 -10.19 -15.66
CA GLY A 146 -5.61 -9.47 -16.84
C GLY A 146 -6.14 -8.06 -16.53
N TRP A 147 -6.14 -7.61 -15.27
CA TRP A 147 -6.44 -6.22 -14.91
C TRP A 147 -5.17 -5.46 -14.52
N ASP A 148 -4.93 -4.35 -15.19
CA ASP A 148 -3.89 -3.40 -14.80
C ASP A 148 -4.38 -2.55 -13.63
N VAL A 149 -3.51 -2.34 -12.65
CA VAL A 149 -3.78 -1.55 -11.44
C VAL A 149 -2.52 -0.83 -10.98
N ASN A 150 -2.65 0.45 -10.61
CA ASN A 150 -1.51 1.24 -10.15
C ASN A 150 -1.32 1.27 -8.62
N LEU A 151 -2.38 0.99 -7.84
CA LEU A 151 -2.35 1.07 -6.38
C LEU A 151 -3.32 0.07 -5.73
N SER A 152 -3.03 -1.22 -5.86
CA SER A 152 -3.82 -2.29 -5.23
C SER A 152 -3.60 -2.41 -3.72
N ILE A 153 -2.58 -1.76 -3.17
CA ILE A 153 -2.21 -1.81 -1.74
C ILE A 153 -1.82 -0.44 -1.23
N SER A 154 -2.18 -0.12 0.02
CA SER A 154 -1.69 1.09 0.69
C SER A 154 -1.73 0.97 2.21
N CYS A 155 -0.94 1.82 2.88
CA CYS A 155 -1.07 2.14 4.29
C CYS A 155 -0.93 3.65 4.47
N ARG A 156 -1.88 4.27 5.18
CA ARG A 156 -2.00 5.74 5.26
C ARG A 156 -2.43 6.19 6.64
N LEU A 157 -1.93 7.35 7.03
CA LEU A 157 -2.44 8.10 8.18
C LEU A 157 -3.83 8.65 7.84
N VAL A 158 -4.74 8.57 8.81
CA VAL A 158 -6.07 9.16 8.73
C VAL A 158 -5.98 10.68 8.81
N GLY A 159 -6.76 11.38 8.00
CA GLY A 159 -6.80 12.85 7.96
C GLY A 159 -7.05 13.46 6.58
N ASP A 160 -7.40 12.66 5.56
CA ASP A 160 -7.77 13.18 4.25
C ASP A 160 -9.13 13.89 4.34
N ASN A 161 -9.29 14.97 3.57
CA ASN A 161 -10.56 15.68 3.45
C ASN A 161 -11.23 15.31 2.11
N LEU A 162 -12.49 14.89 2.17
CA LEU A 162 -13.30 14.58 0.99
C LEU A 162 -14.71 15.16 1.17
N PRO A 163 -15.27 15.88 0.18
CA PRO A 163 -16.64 16.37 0.26
C PRO A 163 -17.66 15.25 0.51
N GLY A 164 -18.58 15.47 1.45
CA GLY A 164 -19.55 14.48 1.92
C GLY A 164 -19.07 13.60 3.08
N TYR A 165 -17.82 13.80 3.55
CA TYR A 165 -17.22 13.06 4.67
C TYR A 165 -16.68 14.00 5.78
N GLU A 166 -17.18 15.23 5.87
CA GLU A 166 -16.68 16.27 6.79
C GLU A 166 -16.80 15.87 8.28
N ASN A 167 -17.78 15.02 8.59
CA ASN A 167 -18.03 14.48 9.92
C ASN A 167 -17.30 13.16 10.20
N ALA A 168 -16.28 12.82 9.41
CA ALA A 168 -15.51 11.60 9.55
C ALA A 168 -14.00 11.86 9.51
N ASP A 169 -13.25 10.94 10.11
CA ASP A 169 -11.81 10.86 10.00
C ASP A 169 -11.51 9.73 9.00
N ILE A 170 -11.03 10.09 7.80
CA ILE A 170 -10.86 9.17 6.68
C ILE A 170 -9.46 9.22 6.05
N THR A 171 -9.19 8.20 5.25
CA THR A 171 -8.20 8.15 4.18
C THR A 171 -8.96 7.98 2.87
N SER A 172 -8.55 8.68 1.81
CA SER A 172 -9.16 8.62 0.48
C SER A 172 -8.08 8.67 -0.60
N LEU A 173 -7.75 7.52 -1.19
CA LEU A 173 -6.73 7.45 -2.24
C LEU A 173 -7.31 7.01 -3.59
N PRO A 174 -6.86 7.64 -4.70
CA PRO A 174 -7.20 7.19 -6.03
C PRO A 174 -6.44 5.92 -6.38
N MET A 175 -7.15 5.00 -7.03
CA MET A 175 -6.61 3.82 -7.70
C MET A 175 -7.18 3.81 -9.12
N THR A 176 -6.34 3.59 -10.11
CA THR A 176 -6.76 3.42 -11.50
C THR A 176 -6.68 1.94 -11.84
N ILE A 177 -7.76 1.42 -12.42
CA ILE A 177 -7.85 0.06 -12.94
C ILE A 177 -8.19 0.08 -14.41
N GLN A 178 -7.71 -0.93 -15.14
CA GLN A 178 -7.98 -1.07 -16.57
C GLN A 178 -8.00 -2.56 -16.96
N PRO A 179 -9.11 -3.09 -17.51
CA PRO A 179 -9.12 -4.45 -18.04
C PRO A 179 -8.32 -4.51 -19.35
N THR A 180 -7.31 -5.37 -19.39
CA THR A 180 -6.50 -5.64 -20.59
C THR A 180 -7.25 -6.56 -21.56
N ASN A 181 -6.62 -6.96 -22.67
CA ASN A 181 -7.21 -7.88 -23.64
C ASN A 181 -7.56 -9.26 -23.09
N ASN A 182 -6.90 -9.70 -22.01
CA ASN A 182 -7.12 -11.01 -21.39
C ASN A 182 -7.89 -10.91 -20.07
N ALA A 183 -8.42 -9.72 -19.74
CA ALA A 183 -9.26 -9.55 -18.55
C ALA A 183 -10.54 -10.38 -18.65
N GLU A 184 -10.85 -11.09 -17.58
CA GLU A 184 -12.14 -11.74 -17.31
C GLU A 184 -12.82 -11.05 -16.13
N ASP A 185 -14.09 -11.36 -15.92
CA ASP A 185 -14.79 -11.01 -14.68
C ASP A 185 -14.06 -11.64 -13.49
N ALA A 186 -13.94 -10.89 -12.39
CA ALA A 186 -13.20 -11.35 -11.22
C ALA A 186 -13.92 -11.01 -9.92
N ASP A 187 -13.93 -11.97 -9.00
CA ASP A 187 -14.34 -11.76 -7.61
C ASP A 187 -13.09 -11.57 -6.75
N ILE A 188 -12.84 -10.33 -6.32
CA ILE A 188 -11.71 -9.97 -5.46
C ILE A 188 -12.19 -9.55 -4.07
N GLN A 189 -11.25 -9.47 -3.14
CA GLN A 189 -11.46 -9.02 -1.77
C GLN A 189 -10.76 -7.67 -1.56
N LEU A 190 -11.50 -6.71 -1.01
CA LEU A 190 -10.92 -5.56 -0.35
C LEU A 190 -10.72 -5.91 1.13
N GLN A 191 -9.48 -6.18 1.49
CA GLN A 191 -9.06 -6.42 2.87
C GLN A 191 -8.65 -5.09 3.49
N VAL A 192 -9.14 -4.78 4.68
CA VAL A 192 -8.91 -3.51 5.37
C VAL A 192 -8.44 -3.77 6.80
N MET A 193 -7.42 -3.03 7.21
CA MET A 193 -6.90 -3.03 8.57
C MET A 193 -6.92 -1.61 9.12
N LEU A 194 -7.69 -1.40 10.18
CA LEU A 194 -7.69 -0.17 10.97
C LEU A 194 -6.72 -0.35 12.14
N THR A 195 -5.84 0.62 12.40
CA THR A 195 -4.81 0.48 13.43
C THR A 195 -4.60 1.76 14.24
N LYS A 196 -4.16 1.60 15.49
CA LYS A 196 -3.69 2.68 16.36
C LYS A 196 -2.62 2.17 17.32
N GLY A 197 -1.65 3.02 17.62
CA GLY A 197 -0.48 2.65 18.41
C GLY A 197 0.60 1.99 17.54
N GLU A 198 1.66 1.55 18.19
CA GLU A 198 2.83 0.94 17.54
C GLU A 198 2.98 -0.51 17.98
N SER A 199 3.46 -1.35 17.07
CA SER A 199 3.80 -2.74 17.43
C SER A 199 5.06 -2.78 18.30
N VAL A 200 5.15 -3.73 19.23
CA VAL A 200 6.37 -3.97 19.99
C VAL A 200 7.43 -4.56 19.07
N LYS A 201 8.67 -4.03 19.11
CA LYS A 201 9.78 -4.53 18.30
C LYS A 201 10.00 -6.02 18.56
N GLY A 202 9.95 -6.83 17.51
CA GLY A 202 10.09 -8.29 17.60
C GLY A 202 8.80 -9.04 17.92
N ASN A 203 7.68 -8.34 18.21
CA ASN A 203 6.37 -8.93 18.43
C ASN A 203 5.25 -8.06 17.80
N ALA A 204 4.90 -8.37 16.54
CA ALA A 204 3.91 -7.60 15.76
C ALA A 204 2.45 -7.73 16.26
N GLN A 205 2.19 -8.66 17.19
CA GLN A 205 0.86 -8.91 17.76
C GLN A 205 0.60 -8.11 19.05
N GLU A 206 1.62 -7.43 19.58
CA GLU A 206 1.57 -6.68 20.84
C GLU A 206 1.73 -5.17 20.61
N GLY A 207 1.13 -4.36 21.48
CA GLY A 207 1.22 -2.89 21.49
C GLY A 207 0.21 -2.19 20.58
N MET A 208 0.07 -2.66 19.33
CA MET A 208 -0.84 -2.07 18.36
C MET A 208 -2.27 -2.60 18.53
N LEU A 209 -3.25 -1.69 18.54
CA LEU A 209 -4.66 -2.04 18.40
C LEU A 209 -5.02 -2.16 16.93
N GLY A 210 -5.80 -3.18 16.59
CA GLY A 210 -6.15 -3.49 15.21
C GLY A 210 -7.58 -3.98 15.02
N ASN A 211 -8.25 -3.57 13.95
CA ASN A 211 -9.46 -4.26 13.47
C ASN A 211 -9.35 -4.61 11.99
N TYR A 212 -9.66 -5.87 11.67
CA TYR A 212 -9.68 -6.39 10.30
C TYR A 212 -11.10 -6.45 9.75
N PHE A 213 -11.26 -6.02 8.50
CA PHE A 213 -12.50 -6.10 7.74
C PHE A 213 -12.23 -6.64 6.35
N GLU A 214 -13.25 -7.25 5.76
CA GLU A 214 -13.20 -7.75 4.40
C GLU A 214 -14.48 -7.35 3.67
N LYS A 215 -14.34 -6.95 2.41
CA LYS A 215 -15.45 -6.65 1.50
C LYS A 215 -15.25 -7.38 0.18
N LYS A 216 -16.33 -7.90 -0.38
CA LYS A 216 -16.33 -8.46 -1.73
C LYS A 216 -16.36 -7.35 -2.76
N VAL A 217 -15.56 -7.45 -3.80
CA VAL A 217 -15.52 -6.53 -4.94
C VAL A 217 -15.58 -7.37 -6.21
N LYS A 218 -16.63 -7.16 -7.00
CA LYS A 218 -16.78 -7.79 -8.31
C LYS A 218 -16.30 -6.83 -9.39
N LEU A 219 -15.35 -7.27 -10.19
CA LEU A 219 -14.90 -6.59 -11.40
C LEU A 219 -15.60 -7.22 -12.60
N VAL A 220 -16.20 -6.40 -13.46
CA VAL A 220 -16.90 -6.86 -14.68
C VAL A 220 -16.35 -6.13 -15.89
N VAL A 221 -16.00 -6.91 -16.92
CA VAL A 221 -15.61 -6.36 -18.23
C VAL A 221 -16.87 -6.14 -19.06
N LYS A 222 -17.13 -4.89 -19.44
CA LYS A 222 -18.23 -4.52 -20.34
C LYS A 222 -17.85 -4.52 -21.81
#